data_AF-A0AAW1GG43-F1
#
_entry.id   AF-A0AAW1GG43-F1
#
_cell.length_a   1.000
_cell.length_b   1.000
_cell.length_c   1.000
_cell.angle_alpha   90.00
_cell.angle_beta   90.00
_cell.angle_gamma   90.00
#
_symmetry.space_group_name_H-M   'P 1'
#
loop_
_entity.id
_entity.type
_entity.pdbx_description
1 polymer ?
#
loop_
_entity_poly.entity_id
_entity_poly.type
_entity_poly.pdbx_seq_one_letter_code
_entity_poly.pdbx_strand_id
1 'polypeptide(L)'
;MKIFILELFFYYFFLLYLYWRVGYIYNRNGNLAFLGSKMPNPRLNHHLSGLFGVSSLAWTGHLVHVAIPGARGEYVRWNNFLDVLPHPQGLGPLFTGQWNLYAQNPDSSSHLFGTSQGAGTAILTLLGGFHPQTQSLWLTDIAHHHLAIAFIFLVAGHMYRTNFGIGHSMKDLLEAHIPPGGRLGRGHKGLYDTINNSIHFQLGLALASLGVITSLVANTCTLYLLMHS
;
A
#
# COMPACT_ATOMS: atom_id res chain seq x y z
N MET A 1 -20.89 1.71 19.16
CA MET A 1 -21.06 2.07 17.72
C MET A 1 -21.20 3.58 17.48
N LYS A 2 -22.11 4.30 18.16
CA LYS A 2 -22.33 5.75 17.94
C LYS A 2 -21.11 6.67 18.23
N ILE A 3 -20.34 6.38 19.28
CA ILE A 3 -19.15 7.18 19.65
C ILE A 3 -18.02 7.03 18.60
N PHE A 4 -17.78 5.81 18.10
CA PHE A 4 -16.75 5.55 17.10
C PHE A 4 -17.01 6.24 15.75
N ILE A 5 -18.27 6.29 15.32
CA ILE A 5 -18.66 7.02 14.09
C ILE A 5 -18.40 8.52 14.24
N LEU A 6 -18.62 9.07 15.43
CA LEU A 6 -18.38 10.48 15.72
C LEU A 6 -16.88 10.82 15.73
N GLU A 7 -16.05 9.98 16.33
CA GLU A 7 -14.58 10.15 16.31
C GLU A 7 -14.01 10.05 14.89
N LEU A 8 -14.48 9.07 14.11
CA LEU A 8 -14.07 8.90 12.72
C LEU A 8 -14.48 10.12 11.87
N PHE A 9 -15.68 10.65 12.11
CA PHE A 9 -16.15 11.89 11.49
C PHE A 9 -15.23 13.07 11.82
N PHE A 10 -14.91 13.31 13.09
CA PHE A 10 -14.01 14.40 13.48
C PHE A 10 -12.60 14.24 12.89
N TYR A 11 -12.08 13.01 12.85
CA TYR A 11 -10.79 12.72 12.24
C TYR A 11 -10.77 13.06 10.74
N TYR A 12 -11.78 12.62 9.97
CA TYR A 12 -11.87 12.94 8.55
C TYR A 12 -12.07 14.44 8.29
N PHE A 13 -12.88 15.12 9.11
CA PHE A 13 -13.03 16.58 9.01
C PHE A 13 -11.73 17.32 9.31
N PHE A 14 -10.98 16.86 10.31
CA PHE A 14 -9.67 17.42 10.63
C PHE A 14 -8.67 17.21 9.48
N LEU A 15 -8.62 16.02 8.88
CA LEU A 15 -7.80 15.75 7.70
C LEU A 15 -8.20 16.63 6.50
N LEU A 16 -9.49 16.79 6.25
CA LEU A 16 -10.00 17.66 5.19
C LEU A 16 -9.61 19.12 5.43
N TYR A 17 -9.72 19.57 6.68
CA TYR A 17 -9.28 20.91 7.09
C TYR A 17 -7.78 21.10 6.90
N LEU A 18 -6.95 20.12 7.29
CA LEU A 18 -5.51 20.16 7.06
C LEU A 18 -5.17 20.23 5.57
N TYR A 19 -5.81 19.40 4.74
CA TYR A 19 -5.62 19.40 3.29
C TYR A 19 -5.97 20.77 2.69
N TRP A 20 -7.13 21.33 3.07
CA TRP A 20 -7.53 22.67 2.64
C TRP A 20 -6.55 23.75 3.11
N ARG A 21 -6.10 23.70 4.36
CA ARG A 21 -5.13 24.65 4.92
C ARG A 21 -3.80 24.63 4.18
N VAL A 22 -3.27 23.45 3.90
CA VAL A 22 -2.03 23.29 3.12
C VAL A 22 -2.19 23.91 1.73
N GLY A 23 -3.30 23.61 1.04
CA GLY A 23 -3.61 24.20 -0.27
C GLY A 23 -3.75 25.72 -0.24
N TYR A 24 -4.43 26.26 0.77
CA TYR A 24 -4.60 27.70 0.97
C TYR A 24 -3.25 28.41 1.20
N ILE A 25 -2.43 27.89 2.12
CA ILE A 25 -1.10 28.45 2.42
C ILE A 25 -0.21 28.40 1.18
N TYR A 26 -0.25 27.29 0.43
CA TYR A 26 0.52 27.10 -0.78
C TYR A 26 0.20 28.16 -1.85
N ASN A 27 -1.09 28.35 -2.15
CA ASN A 27 -1.53 29.33 -3.15
C ASN A 27 -1.16 30.76 -2.70
N ARG A 28 -1.36 31.09 -1.41
CA ARG A 28 -1.03 32.41 -0.87
C ARG A 28 0.47 32.75 -0.97
N ASN A 29 1.35 31.76 -0.85
CA ASN A 29 2.80 31.94 -0.94
C ASN A 29 3.34 31.90 -2.38
N GLY A 30 2.49 32.12 -3.39
CA GLY A 30 2.90 32.27 -4.79
C GLY A 30 3.40 30.98 -5.44
N ASN A 31 2.98 29.80 -4.96
CA ASN A 31 3.40 28.49 -5.47
C ASN A 31 4.93 28.23 -5.39
N LEU A 32 5.68 29.05 -4.66
CA LEU A 32 7.14 29.00 -4.59
C LEU A 32 7.66 27.74 -3.86
N ALA A 33 6.81 27.06 -3.09
CA ALA A 33 7.21 25.99 -2.17
C ALA A 33 7.36 24.60 -2.81
N PHE A 34 6.96 24.38 -4.07
CA PHE A 34 7.03 23.04 -4.69
C PHE A 34 7.78 23.04 -6.03
N LEU A 35 9.05 23.46 -5.98
CA LEU A 35 10.06 23.15 -7.02
C LEU A 35 10.14 21.64 -7.30
N GLY A 36 9.72 20.79 -6.36
CA GLY A 36 9.63 19.33 -6.52
C GLY A 36 8.61 18.81 -7.54
N SER A 37 7.61 19.61 -7.95
CA SER A 37 6.66 19.21 -9.01
C SER A 37 7.36 19.00 -10.35
N LYS A 38 8.50 19.67 -10.54
CA LYS A 38 9.35 19.56 -11.72
C LYS A 38 10.51 18.57 -11.55
N MET A 39 10.53 17.80 -10.45
CA MET A 39 11.54 16.78 -10.18
C MET A 39 10.92 15.37 -10.24
N PRO A 40 10.84 14.74 -11.42
CA PRO A 40 10.18 13.44 -11.59
C PRO A 40 10.81 12.32 -10.77
N ASN A 41 12.14 12.25 -10.72
CA ASN A 41 12.85 11.16 -10.03
C ASN A 41 12.61 11.19 -8.51
N PRO A 42 12.85 12.30 -7.76
CA PRO A 42 12.50 12.38 -6.34
C PRO A 42 11.01 12.18 -6.05
N ARG A 43 10.12 12.74 -6.89
CA ARG A 43 8.67 12.56 -6.70
C ARG A 43 8.26 11.10 -6.85
N LEU A 44 8.79 10.40 -7.87
CA LEU A 44 8.51 9.00 -8.10
C LEU A 44 9.05 8.13 -6.95
N ASN A 45 10.27 8.39 -6.49
CA ASN A 45 10.82 7.74 -5.30
C ASN A 45 9.91 7.93 -4.09
N HIS A 46 9.50 9.17 -3.79
CA HIS A 46 8.63 9.49 -2.66
C HIS A 46 7.24 8.83 -2.78
N HIS A 47 6.66 8.75 -3.98
CA HIS A 47 5.38 8.06 -4.17
C HIS A 47 5.52 6.54 -4.02
N LEU A 48 6.56 5.95 -4.60
CA LEU A 48 6.80 4.52 -4.48
C LEU A 48 7.10 4.13 -3.03
N SER A 49 8.15 4.68 -2.41
CA SER A 49 8.53 4.28 -1.05
C SER A 49 7.61 4.87 0.02
N GLY A 50 7.30 6.17 -0.05
CA GLY A 50 6.49 6.86 0.96
C GLY A 50 5.01 6.58 0.80
N LEU A 51 4.42 7.00 -0.32
CA LEU A 51 2.96 6.88 -0.50
C LEU A 51 2.49 5.43 -0.59
N PHE A 52 3.17 4.55 -1.32
CA PHE A 52 2.76 3.15 -1.45
C PHE A 52 3.44 2.23 -0.43
N GLY A 53 4.77 2.28 -0.31
CA GLY A 53 5.53 1.40 0.58
C GLY A 53 5.18 1.59 2.06
N VAL A 54 5.39 2.80 2.59
CA VAL A 54 5.11 3.11 4.01
C VAL A 54 3.63 2.98 4.33
N SER A 55 2.72 3.40 3.45
CA SER A 55 1.28 3.22 3.69
C SER A 55 0.88 1.75 3.72
N SER A 56 1.42 0.91 2.84
CA SER A 56 1.15 -0.55 2.84
C SER A 56 1.75 -1.23 4.09
N LEU A 57 2.92 -0.78 4.53
CA LEU A 57 3.52 -1.25 5.78
C LEU A 57 2.68 -0.84 6.99
N ALA A 58 2.19 0.40 7.03
CA ALA A 58 1.31 0.88 8.08
C ALA A 58 -0.03 0.14 8.08
N TRP A 59 -0.58 -0.18 6.90
CA TRP A 59 -1.78 -1.00 6.77
C TRP A 59 -1.56 -2.43 7.27
N THR A 60 -0.40 -3.02 6.99
CA THR A 60 0.01 -4.30 7.59
C THR A 60 0.01 -4.22 9.11
N GLY A 61 0.61 -3.17 9.67
CA GLY A 61 0.60 -2.92 11.12
C GLY A 61 -0.83 -2.83 11.68
N HIS A 62 -1.73 -2.11 11.00
CA HIS A 62 -3.14 -2.04 11.37
C HIS A 62 -3.82 -3.43 11.34
N LEU A 63 -3.59 -4.21 10.29
CA LEU A 63 -4.17 -5.55 10.16
C LEU A 63 -3.68 -6.48 11.28
N VAL A 64 -2.38 -6.53 11.53
CA VAL A 64 -1.74 -7.40 12.51
C VAL A 64 -2.09 -7.01 13.95
N HIS A 65 -2.14 -5.71 14.26
CA HIS A 65 -2.35 -5.25 15.64
C HIS A 65 -3.81 -4.95 15.99
N VAL A 66 -4.70 -4.75 15.01
CA VAL A 66 -6.09 -4.33 15.26
C VAL A 66 -7.10 -5.25 14.60
N ALA A 67 -7.00 -5.47 13.28
CA ALA A 67 -8.03 -6.21 12.55
C ALA A 67 -8.04 -7.71 12.88
N ILE A 68 -6.88 -8.37 12.92
CA ILE A 68 -6.75 -9.79 13.24
C ILE A 68 -7.17 -10.06 14.69
N PRO A 69 -6.68 -9.33 15.72
CA PRO A 69 -7.20 -9.48 17.08
C PRO A 69 -8.72 -9.24 17.16
N GLY A 70 -9.23 -8.20 16.48
CA GLY A 70 -10.68 -7.94 16.41
C GLY A 70 -11.48 -9.09 15.80
N ALA A 71 -10.95 -9.74 14.77
CA ALA A 71 -11.54 -10.93 14.16
C ALA A 71 -11.50 -12.17 15.06
N ARG A 72 -10.64 -12.18 16.08
CA ARG A 72 -10.54 -13.24 17.12
C ARG A 72 -11.28 -12.88 18.41
N GLY A 73 -12.07 -11.82 18.40
CA GLY A 73 -12.85 -11.35 19.56
C GLY A 73 -12.04 -10.58 20.60
N GLU A 74 -10.80 -10.20 20.29
CA GLU A 74 -9.97 -9.37 21.16
C GLU A 74 -10.23 -7.88 20.92
N TYR A 75 -10.13 -7.08 21.99
CA TYR A 75 -10.40 -5.65 21.94
C TYR A 75 -9.11 -4.84 22.07
N VAL A 76 -8.50 -4.50 20.93
CA VAL A 76 -7.32 -3.63 20.85
C VAL A 76 -7.72 -2.23 20.41
N ARG A 77 -7.34 -1.22 21.20
CA ARG A 77 -7.65 0.21 21.04
C ARG A 77 -6.47 1.06 21.48
N TRP A 78 -6.53 2.36 21.23
CA TRP A 78 -5.45 3.29 21.57
C TRP A 78 -4.97 3.24 23.03
N ASN A 79 -5.86 2.93 23.98
CA ASN A 79 -5.53 2.87 25.40
C ASN A 79 -4.79 1.60 25.84
N ASN A 80 -4.76 0.53 25.02
CA ASN A 80 -4.07 -0.72 25.33
C ASN A 80 -3.20 -1.25 24.17
N PHE A 81 -3.12 -0.53 23.05
CA PHE A 81 -2.39 -0.94 21.84
C PHE A 81 -0.91 -1.25 22.11
N LEU A 82 -0.28 -0.55 23.05
CA LEU A 82 1.12 -0.72 23.39
C LEU A 82 1.39 -1.90 24.35
N ASP A 83 0.34 -2.42 25.01
CA ASP A 83 0.45 -3.45 26.03
C ASP A 83 0.06 -4.84 25.50
N VAL A 84 -0.63 -4.90 24.35
CA VAL A 84 -1.09 -6.16 23.74
C VAL A 84 -0.15 -6.56 22.62
N LEU A 85 0.45 -7.75 22.76
CA LEU A 85 1.27 -8.34 21.70
C LEU A 85 0.39 -8.91 20.59
N PRO A 86 0.66 -8.60 19.31
CA PRO A 86 -0.08 -9.18 18.19
C PRO A 86 0.22 -10.66 17.95
N HIS A 87 1.34 -11.16 18.50
CA HIS A 87 1.77 -12.56 18.42
C HIS A 87 2.37 -12.98 19.76
N PRO A 88 2.13 -14.22 20.26
CA PRO A 88 2.58 -14.65 21.59
C PRO A 88 4.09 -14.52 21.82
N GLN A 89 4.89 -14.70 20.77
CA GLN A 89 6.36 -14.60 20.84
C GLN A 89 6.89 -13.17 20.57
N GLY A 90 6.01 -12.18 20.41
CA GLY A 90 6.37 -10.80 20.11
C GLY A 90 7.28 -10.68 18.89
N LEU A 91 8.29 -9.80 18.98
CA LEU A 91 9.29 -9.57 17.94
C LEU A 91 10.48 -10.54 17.99
N GLY A 92 10.52 -11.48 18.93
CA GLY A 92 11.63 -12.44 19.06
C GLY A 92 11.94 -13.17 17.73
N PRO A 93 10.96 -13.85 17.11
CA PRO A 93 11.14 -14.53 15.83
C PRO A 93 11.62 -13.64 14.68
N LEU A 94 11.25 -12.36 14.68
CA LEU A 94 11.70 -11.39 13.67
C LEU A 94 13.23 -11.23 13.71
N PHE A 95 13.78 -10.99 14.91
CA PHE A 95 15.21 -10.73 15.09
C PHE A 95 16.08 -11.98 15.06
N THR A 96 15.52 -13.16 15.36
CA THR A 96 16.23 -14.44 15.25
C THR A 96 16.14 -15.06 13.84
N GLY A 97 15.41 -14.43 12.91
CA GLY A 97 15.23 -14.94 11.55
C GLY A 97 14.26 -16.13 11.42
N GLN A 98 13.53 -16.46 12.50
CA GLN A 98 12.57 -17.57 12.54
C GLN A 98 11.17 -17.12 12.10
N TRP A 99 11.08 -16.46 10.94
CA TRP A 99 9.84 -15.80 10.48
C TRP A 99 8.70 -16.77 10.21
N ASN A 100 9.01 -18.05 9.95
CA ASN A 100 8.01 -19.10 9.78
C ASN A 100 7.11 -19.29 11.02
N LEU A 101 7.57 -18.89 12.21
CA LEU A 101 6.77 -18.97 13.44
C LEU A 101 5.51 -18.09 13.35
N TYR A 102 5.57 -16.95 12.65
CA TYR A 102 4.42 -16.06 12.46
C TYR A 102 3.31 -16.63 11.55
N ALA A 103 3.59 -17.73 10.85
CA ALA A 103 2.63 -18.43 9.99
C ALA A 103 2.01 -19.67 10.66
N GLN A 104 2.45 -20.02 11.87
CA GLN A 104 2.00 -21.25 12.54
C GLN A 104 0.65 -21.06 13.21
N ASN A 105 -0.15 -22.14 13.23
CA ASN A 105 -1.48 -22.17 13.82
C ASN A 105 -2.41 -21.09 13.24
N PRO A 106 -2.77 -21.17 11.94
CA PRO A 106 -3.78 -20.29 11.35
C PRO A 106 -5.15 -20.49 12.02
N ASP A 107 -6.05 -19.54 11.79
CA ASP A 107 -7.46 -19.70 12.18
C ASP A 107 -8.05 -20.95 11.51
N SER A 108 -8.81 -21.74 12.26
CA SER A 108 -9.38 -22.99 11.75
C SER A 108 -10.50 -22.74 10.73
N SER A 109 -10.85 -23.75 9.94
CA SER A 109 -12.00 -23.68 9.02
C SER A 109 -13.34 -23.49 9.74
N SER A 110 -13.41 -23.83 11.04
CA SER A 110 -14.55 -23.63 11.92
C SER A 110 -14.47 -22.35 12.76
N HIS A 111 -13.50 -21.48 12.49
CA HIS A 111 -13.36 -20.22 13.21
C HIS A 111 -14.62 -19.36 13.06
N LEU A 112 -15.09 -18.80 14.17
CA LEU A 112 -16.21 -17.87 14.19
C LEU A 112 -15.69 -16.44 14.33
N PHE A 113 -15.77 -15.69 13.24
CA PHE A 113 -15.31 -14.32 13.11
C PHE A 113 -15.89 -13.41 14.19
N GLY A 114 -15.01 -12.66 14.86
CA GLY A 114 -15.31 -11.81 16.00
C GLY A 114 -15.30 -12.54 17.34
N THR A 115 -14.89 -13.80 17.39
CA THR A 115 -14.83 -14.61 18.63
C THR A 115 -13.52 -15.39 18.71
N SER A 116 -13.18 -15.90 19.89
CA SER A 116 -11.99 -16.74 20.09
C SER A 116 -12.22 -18.21 19.68
N GLN A 117 -13.44 -18.59 19.28
CA GLN A 117 -13.76 -19.97 18.94
C GLN A 117 -13.14 -20.36 17.60
N GLY A 118 -12.19 -21.31 17.65
CA GLY A 118 -11.45 -21.76 16.46
C GLY A 118 -10.38 -20.79 15.98
N ALA A 119 -10.05 -19.77 16.76
CA ALA A 119 -9.01 -18.78 16.47
C ALA A 119 -7.60 -19.38 16.62
N GLY A 120 -6.72 -19.01 15.70
CA GLY A 120 -5.30 -19.35 15.72
C GLY A 120 -4.44 -18.27 16.35
N THR A 121 -3.14 -18.35 16.11
CA THR A 121 -2.15 -17.34 16.54
C THR A 121 -1.34 -16.77 15.39
N ALA A 122 -1.40 -17.36 14.20
CA ALA A 122 -0.70 -16.83 13.01
C ALA A 122 -1.08 -15.38 12.73
N ILE A 123 -0.12 -14.59 12.27
CA ILE A 123 -0.33 -13.20 11.85
C ILE A 123 -0.01 -12.97 10.37
N LEU A 124 0.77 -13.87 9.75
CA LEU A 124 1.18 -13.78 8.35
C LEU A 124 1.10 -15.17 7.73
N THR A 125 0.15 -15.41 6.84
CA THR A 125 -0.07 -16.74 6.21
C THR A 125 -0.06 -16.64 4.69
N LEU A 126 -0.19 -17.79 4.02
CA LEU A 126 -0.41 -17.90 2.59
C LEU A 126 -1.32 -19.10 2.32
N LEU A 127 -2.51 -19.09 2.95
CA LEU A 127 -3.45 -20.22 2.89
C LEU A 127 -4.11 -20.33 1.53
N GLY A 128 -4.51 -19.19 0.96
CA GLY A 128 -5.36 -19.13 -0.22
C GLY A 128 -6.80 -19.52 0.06
N GLY A 129 -7.65 -19.39 -0.96
CA GLY A 129 -9.09 -19.63 -0.84
C GLY A 129 -9.80 -18.60 0.04
N PHE A 130 -10.90 -19.02 0.65
CA PHE A 130 -11.79 -18.15 1.42
C PHE A 130 -12.07 -18.72 2.80
N HIS A 131 -12.26 -17.82 3.77
CA HIS A 131 -12.69 -18.16 5.12
C HIS A 131 -14.14 -18.69 5.07
N PRO A 132 -14.42 -19.94 5.52
CA PRO A 132 -15.72 -20.60 5.28
C PRO A 132 -16.95 -19.88 5.84
N GLN A 133 -16.80 -19.09 6.90
CA GLN A 133 -17.92 -18.33 7.46
C GLN A 133 -18.17 -17.00 6.76
N THR A 134 -17.15 -16.14 6.65
CA THR A 134 -17.29 -14.79 6.06
C THR A 134 -17.30 -14.82 4.54
N GLN A 135 -16.93 -15.97 3.95
CA GLN A 135 -16.65 -16.15 2.53
C GLN A 135 -15.56 -15.20 2.01
N SER A 136 -14.86 -14.44 2.85
CA SER A 136 -13.85 -13.46 2.42
C SER A 136 -12.45 -14.06 2.37
N LEU A 137 -11.48 -13.33 1.82
CA LEU A 137 -10.07 -13.67 1.98
C LEU A 137 -9.68 -13.68 3.48
N TRP A 138 -8.67 -14.48 3.81
CA TRP A 138 -8.10 -14.54 5.16
C TRP A 138 -7.38 -13.23 5.51
N LEU A 139 -7.65 -12.67 6.69
CA LEU A 139 -7.00 -11.42 7.13
C LEU A 139 -5.48 -11.55 7.23
N THR A 140 -4.98 -12.72 7.65
CA THR A 140 -3.56 -13.05 7.73
C THR A 140 -2.89 -13.14 6.35
N ASP A 141 -3.61 -13.56 5.31
CA ASP A 141 -3.13 -13.52 3.92
C ASP A 141 -3.12 -12.09 3.39
N ILE A 142 -4.16 -11.28 3.70
CA ILE A 142 -4.20 -9.85 3.33
C ILE A 142 -3.04 -9.10 4.01
N ALA A 143 -2.75 -9.38 5.29
CA ALA A 143 -1.65 -8.78 6.01
C ALA A 143 -0.29 -9.14 5.37
N HIS A 144 -0.08 -10.42 5.05
CA HIS A 144 1.13 -10.86 4.37
C HIS A 144 1.27 -10.22 2.98
N HIS A 145 0.18 -10.14 2.21
CA HIS A 145 0.18 -9.47 0.91
C HIS A 145 0.65 -8.00 1.03
N HIS A 146 0.08 -7.24 1.98
CA HIS A 146 0.46 -5.84 2.18
C HIS A 146 1.91 -5.68 2.65
N LEU A 147 2.39 -6.59 3.50
CA LEU A 147 3.78 -6.60 3.93
C LEU A 147 4.72 -6.85 2.74
N ALA A 148 4.39 -7.83 1.91
CA ALA A 148 5.19 -8.18 0.73
C ALA A 148 5.26 -7.01 -0.26
N ILE A 149 4.11 -6.41 -0.63
CA ILE A 149 4.11 -5.26 -1.55
C ILE A 149 4.76 -4.02 -0.93
N ALA A 150 4.70 -3.86 0.41
CA ALA A 150 5.39 -2.77 1.09
C ALA A 150 6.90 -2.83 0.85
N PHE A 151 7.51 -4.01 1.02
CA PHE A 151 8.94 -4.19 0.72
C PHE A 151 9.28 -3.94 -0.74
N ILE A 152 8.45 -4.43 -1.68
CA ILE A 152 8.65 -4.17 -3.12
C ILE A 152 8.67 -2.66 -3.38
N PHE A 153 7.70 -1.91 -2.86
CA PHE A 153 7.60 -0.47 -3.10
C PHE A 153 8.66 0.34 -2.35
N LEU A 154 9.04 -0.06 -1.13
CA LEU A 154 10.14 0.55 -0.40
C LEU A 154 11.45 0.43 -1.19
N VAL A 155 11.77 -0.73 -1.73
CA VAL A 155 12.97 -0.93 -2.56
C VAL A 155 12.84 -0.18 -3.89
N ALA A 156 11.71 -0.27 -4.58
CA ALA A 156 11.48 0.41 -5.86
C ALA A 156 11.61 1.94 -5.74
N GLY A 157 11.18 2.52 -4.61
CA GLY A 157 11.31 3.95 -4.34
C GLY A 157 12.73 4.45 -4.08
N HIS A 158 13.75 3.60 -4.18
CA HIS A 158 15.17 3.99 -4.11
C HIS A 158 15.90 3.81 -5.45
N MET A 159 15.19 3.50 -6.54
CA MET A 159 15.81 3.24 -7.84
C MET A 159 16.28 4.52 -8.56
N TYR A 160 15.56 5.63 -8.44
CA TYR A 160 15.84 6.82 -9.24
C TYR A 160 16.75 7.81 -8.53
N ARG A 161 17.61 8.49 -9.30
CA ARG A 161 18.62 9.39 -8.78
C ARG A 161 17.98 10.62 -8.12
N THR A 162 18.48 10.96 -6.94
CA THR A 162 18.12 12.16 -6.16
C THR A 162 19.37 12.99 -5.90
N ASN A 163 19.26 14.01 -5.03
CA ASN A 163 20.39 14.86 -4.62
C ASN A 163 21.51 14.10 -3.89
N PHE A 164 21.29 12.84 -3.49
CA PHE A 164 22.31 11.96 -2.92
C PHE A 164 23.28 11.38 -3.96
N GLY A 165 23.09 11.66 -5.26
CA GLY A 165 24.03 11.28 -6.33
C GLY A 165 23.95 9.82 -6.79
N ILE A 166 23.28 8.94 -6.04
CA ILE A 166 23.11 7.50 -6.37
C ILE A 166 21.73 7.25 -6.99
N GLY A 167 21.68 6.33 -7.97
CA GLY A 167 20.46 5.89 -8.64
C GLY A 167 20.43 6.18 -10.14
N HIS A 168 19.32 5.83 -10.78
CA HIS A 168 19.12 5.98 -12.23
C HIS A 168 18.47 7.30 -12.61
N SER A 169 18.95 7.94 -13.68
CA SER A 169 18.23 9.02 -14.35
C SER A 169 17.22 8.42 -15.32
N MET A 170 15.92 8.72 -15.15
CA MET A 170 14.89 8.26 -16.08
C MET A 170 15.11 8.74 -17.52
N LYS A 171 15.66 9.96 -17.69
CA LYS A 171 16.01 10.49 -19.01
C LYS A 171 17.07 9.62 -19.68
N ASP A 172 18.17 9.34 -18.98
CA ASP A 172 19.28 8.54 -19.51
C ASP A 172 18.81 7.11 -19.84
N LEU A 173 17.98 6.51 -18.99
CA LEU A 173 17.38 5.19 -19.23
C LEU A 173 16.56 5.17 -20.52
N LEU A 174 15.72 6.17 -20.76
CA LEU A 174 14.89 6.25 -21.96
C LEU A 174 15.75 6.50 -23.20
N GLU A 175 16.72 7.40 -23.14
CA GLU A 175 17.59 7.72 -24.28
C GLU A 175 18.49 6.55 -24.70
N ALA A 176 18.94 5.74 -23.73
CA ALA A 176 19.73 4.54 -23.98
C ALA A 176 18.90 3.35 -24.49
N HIS A 177 17.58 3.37 -24.32
CA HIS A 177 16.72 2.26 -24.71
C HIS A 177 16.41 2.30 -26.21
N ILE A 178 17.29 1.66 -26.99
CA ILE A 178 17.19 1.53 -28.43
C ILE A 178 16.94 0.05 -28.78
N PRO A 179 15.92 -0.25 -29.61
CA PRO A 179 15.58 -1.62 -29.99
C PRO A 179 16.72 -2.29 -30.78
N PRO A 180 17.07 -3.55 -30.50
CA PRO A 180 18.19 -4.23 -31.14
C PRO A 180 18.00 -4.47 -32.65
N GLY A 181 16.75 -4.56 -33.11
CA GLY A 181 16.42 -4.94 -34.48
C GLY A 181 16.17 -3.80 -35.46
N GLY A 182 16.31 -2.53 -35.06
CA GLY A 182 16.11 -1.36 -35.95
C GLY A 182 14.69 -1.13 -36.50
N ARG A 183 13.77 -2.09 -36.32
CA ARG A 183 12.39 -2.07 -36.87
C ARG A 183 11.39 -1.22 -36.08
N LEU A 184 11.79 -0.65 -34.94
CA LEU A 184 10.92 0.11 -34.04
C LEU A 184 11.34 1.59 -33.91
N GLY A 185 11.95 2.15 -34.96
CA GLY A 185 12.31 3.56 -35.03
C GLY A 185 13.54 3.95 -34.18
N ARG A 186 13.63 5.22 -33.78
CA ARG A 186 14.80 5.80 -33.09
C ARG A 186 14.85 5.52 -31.57
N GLY A 187 14.02 4.61 -31.05
CA GLY A 187 13.87 4.33 -29.61
C GLY A 187 13.08 5.41 -28.87
N HIS A 188 13.28 5.55 -27.56
CA HIS A 188 12.54 6.50 -26.70
C HIS A 188 13.16 7.91 -26.62
N LYS A 189 13.94 8.33 -27.63
CA LYS A 189 14.60 9.64 -27.64
C LYS A 189 13.58 10.79 -27.58
N GLY A 190 13.78 11.73 -26.66
CA GLY A 190 12.89 12.88 -26.45
C GLY A 190 11.60 12.58 -25.68
N LEU A 191 11.28 11.30 -25.44
CA LEU A 191 10.04 10.91 -24.76
C LEU A 191 9.97 11.48 -23.33
N TYR A 192 11.08 11.49 -22.61
CA TYR A 192 11.16 12.07 -21.26
C TYR A 192 10.66 13.53 -21.26
N ASP A 193 11.15 14.34 -22.19
CA ASP A 193 10.79 15.76 -22.27
C ASP A 193 9.35 15.95 -22.78
N THR A 194 8.87 15.10 -23.71
CA THR A 194 7.47 15.10 -24.16
C THR A 194 6.50 14.83 -23.00
N ILE A 195 6.79 13.84 -22.16
CA ILE A 195 5.94 13.49 -21.00
C ILE A 195 6.06 14.56 -19.91
N ASN A 196 7.27 14.95 -19.56
CA ASN A 196 7.50 15.81 -18.40
C ASN A 196 7.01 17.25 -18.61
N ASN A 197 7.00 17.73 -19.85
CA ASN A 197 6.57 19.10 -20.16
C ASN A 197 5.08 19.22 -20.54
N SER A 198 4.34 18.10 -20.66
CA SER A 198 2.91 18.11 -21.03
C SER A 198 2.03 17.53 -19.92
N ILE A 199 1.24 18.39 -19.28
CA ILE A 199 0.25 17.95 -18.27
C ILE A 199 -0.86 17.09 -18.90
N HIS A 200 -1.23 17.34 -20.16
CA HIS A 200 -2.22 16.54 -20.86
C HIS A 200 -1.73 15.12 -21.09
N PHE A 201 -0.43 14.97 -21.40
CA PHE A 201 0.17 13.65 -21.56
C PHE A 201 0.21 12.89 -20.23
N GLN A 202 0.65 13.55 -19.15
CA GLN A 202 0.68 12.95 -17.80
C GLN A 202 -0.72 12.55 -17.34
N LEU A 203 -1.71 13.41 -17.54
CA LEU A 203 -3.10 13.13 -17.20
C LEU A 203 -3.65 11.96 -18.03
N GLY A 204 -3.39 11.94 -19.34
CA GLY A 204 -3.83 10.85 -20.22
C GLY A 204 -3.27 9.49 -19.79
N LEU A 205 -1.97 9.40 -19.49
CA LEU A 205 -1.35 8.19 -18.97
C LEU A 205 -1.91 7.79 -17.59
N ALA A 206 -2.11 8.76 -16.70
CA ALA A 206 -2.65 8.50 -15.36
C ALA A 206 -4.07 7.95 -15.43
N LEU A 207 -4.94 8.55 -16.25
CA LEU A 207 -6.33 8.09 -16.44
C LEU A 207 -6.39 6.72 -17.11
N ALA A 208 -5.54 6.46 -18.11
CA ALA A 208 -5.46 5.14 -18.74
C ALA A 208 -5.04 4.07 -17.72
N SER A 209 -4.00 4.33 -16.94
CA SER A 209 -3.51 3.41 -15.90
C SER A 209 -4.56 3.17 -14.81
N LEU A 210 -5.20 4.24 -14.34
CA LEU A 210 -6.26 4.16 -13.35
C LEU A 210 -7.49 3.41 -13.88
N GLY A 211 -7.85 3.60 -15.15
CA GLY A 211 -8.95 2.89 -15.80
C GLY A 211 -8.73 1.38 -15.85
N VAL A 212 -7.52 0.95 -16.21
CA VAL A 212 -7.13 -0.47 -16.20
C VAL A 212 -7.23 -1.05 -14.78
N ILE A 213 -6.67 -0.37 -13.78
CA ILE A 213 -6.74 -0.85 -12.38
C ILE A 213 -8.18 -0.88 -11.87
N THR A 214 -9.00 0.13 -12.21
CA THR A 214 -10.41 0.18 -11.84
C THR A 214 -11.17 -1.01 -12.41
N SER A 215 -10.93 -1.35 -13.68
CA SER A 215 -11.53 -2.53 -14.31
C SER A 215 -11.03 -3.83 -13.67
N LEU A 216 -9.74 -3.95 -13.34
CA LEU A 216 -9.19 -5.11 -12.66
C LEU A 216 -9.83 -5.32 -11.28
N VAL A 217 -9.99 -4.25 -10.50
CA VAL A 217 -10.67 -4.30 -9.19
C VAL A 217 -12.11 -4.77 -9.36
N ALA A 218 -12.85 -4.19 -10.32
CA ALA A 218 -14.23 -4.59 -10.59
C ALA A 218 -14.32 -6.08 -10.99
N ASN A 219 -13.45 -6.54 -11.89
CA ASN A 219 -13.44 -7.94 -12.31
C ASN A 219 -13.10 -8.89 -11.15
N THR A 220 -12.12 -8.54 -10.33
CA THR A 220 -11.70 -9.38 -9.19
C THR A 220 -12.83 -9.52 -8.17
N CYS A 221 -13.55 -8.43 -7.87
CA CYS A 221 -14.71 -8.44 -7.00
C CYS A 221 -15.92 -9.18 -7.61
N THR A 222 -16.18 -9.00 -8.90
CA THR A 222 -17.30 -9.67 -9.58
C THR A 222 -17.08 -11.17 -9.69
N LEU A 223 -15.87 -11.61 -10.05
CA LEU A 223 -15.52 -13.03 -10.09
C LEU A 223 -15.73 -13.67 -8.72
N TYR A 224 -15.33 -12.98 -7.66
CA TYR A 224 -15.55 -13.41 -6.28
C TYR A 224 -17.05 -13.60 -5.97
N LEU A 225 -17.90 -12.65 -6.36
CA LEU A 225 -19.36 -12.76 -6.14
C LEU A 225 -19.98 -13.91 -6.94
N LEU A 226 -19.53 -14.14 -8.18
CA LEU A 226 -20.05 -15.21 -9.05
C LEU A 226 -19.65 -16.61 -8.58
N MET A 227 -18.52 -16.76 -7.87
CA MET A 227 -18.10 -18.06 -7.33
C MET A 227 -18.91 -18.51 -6.10
N HIS A 228 -19.69 -17.61 -5.49
CA HIS A 228 -20.42 -17.84 -4.24
C HIS A 228 -21.93 -17.60 -4.35
N SER A 229 -22.44 -17.37 -5.55
CA SER A 229 -23.87 -17.36 -5.90
C SER A 229 -24.32 -18.71 -6.41
#